data_AF-A0A7S2N2W8-F1
#
_entry.id   AF-A0A7S2N2W8-F1
#
_cell.length_a   1.000
_cell.length_b   1.000
_cell.length_c   1.000
_cell.angle_alpha   90.00
_cell.angle_beta   90.00
_cell.angle_gamma   90.00
#
_symmetry.space_group_name_H-M   'P 1'
#
loop_
_entity.id
_entity.type
_entity.pdbx_description
1 polymer ?
#
loop_
_entity_poly.entity_id
_entity_poly.type
_entity_poly.pdbx_seq_one_letter_code
_entity_poly.pdbx_strand_id
1 'polypeptide(L)'
;FQDTGTQQTNEYYNAFVLYCEIFLAYMFGRSEVAAEKAIVVNSILSQPSHKLRHRLLHSVIFFDGLSSIDMARFTHEKKWRLRAQINGKRLKKEIKKSPQTNSHRYKLIEAEYASLRGKKKKATAAYDAAIAIAANCKCCQYEALAYERA
;
A
#
# COMPACT_ATOMS: atom_id res chain seq x y z
N PHE A 1 35.80 14.29 11.85
CA PHE A 1 35.00 14.04 10.62
C PHE A 1 34.10 12.84 10.90
N GLN A 2 32.83 13.08 11.19
CA GLN A 2 31.86 11.99 11.29
C GLN A 2 31.54 11.52 9.88
N ASP A 3 31.65 10.21 9.67
CA ASP A 3 31.41 9.51 8.42
C ASP A 3 29.90 9.47 8.11
N THR A 4 29.37 10.64 7.77
CA THR A 4 27.95 10.86 7.43
C THR A 4 27.56 10.15 6.13
N GLY A 5 28.55 9.79 5.29
CA GLY A 5 28.34 9.07 4.03
C GLY A 5 27.86 7.64 4.25
N THR A 6 28.50 6.90 5.15
CA THR A 6 28.26 5.46 5.40
C THR A 6 26.94 5.20 6.15
N GLN A 7 26.56 6.11 7.04
CA GLN A 7 25.32 6.00 7.82
C GLN A 7 24.08 6.28 6.95
N GLN A 8 24.19 7.21 5.99
CA GLN A 8 23.09 7.60 5.11
C GLN A 8 22.83 6.57 4.00
N THR A 9 23.87 5.93 3.43
CA THR A 9 23.72 4.79 2.51
C THR A 9 23.03 3.59 3.17
N ASN A 10 23.31 3.36 4.44
CA ASN A 10 22.71 2.28 5.21
C ASN A 10 21.19 2.48 5.41
N GLU A 11 20.76 3.70 5.75
CA GLU A 11 19.33 4.05 5.86
C GLU A 11 18.57 3.89 4.53
N TYR A 12 19.16 4.28 3.39
CA TYR A 12 18.53 4.08 2.08
C TYR A 12 18.36 2.61 1.72
N TYR A 13 19.40 1.81 1.94
CA TYR A 13 19.36 0.37 1.68
C TYR A 13 18.29 -0.29 2.54
N ASN A 14 18.21 0.13 3.82
CA ASN A 14 17.20 -0.37 4.75
C ASN A 14 15.77 -0.06 4.32
N ALA A 15 15.46 1.15 3.84
CA ALA A 15 14.10 1.48 3.40
C ALA A 15 13.65 0.65 2.18
N PHE A 16 14.56 0.39 1.24
CA PHE A 16 14.26 -0.43 0.06
C PHE A 16 14.12 -1.91 0.44
N VAL A 17 15.02 -2.45 1.25
CA VAL A 17 14.94 -3.84 1.75
C VAL A 17 13.65 -4.05 2.52
N LEU A 18 13.30 -3.16 3.45
CA LEU A 18 12.04 -3.26 4.19
C LEU A 18 10.82 -3.17 3.26
N TYR A 19 10.86 -2.36 2.20
CA TYR A 19 9.80 -2.36 1.18
C TYR A 19 9.66 -3.73 0.49
N CYS A 20 10.78 -4.33 0.08
CA CYS A 20 10.77 -5.67 -0.52
C CYS A 20 10.19 -6.71 0.46
N GLU A 21 10.54 -6.63 1.74
CA GLU A 21 9.98 -7.51 2.76
C GLU A 21 8.47 -7.29 2.94
N ILE A 22 7.97 -6.05 2.93
CA ILE A 22 6.53 -5.75 2.97
C ILE A 22 5.84 -6.38 1.76
N PHE A 23 6.39 -6.15 0.56
CA PHE A 23 5.84 -6.68 -0.68
C PHE A 23 5.76 -8.21 -0.64
N LEU A 24 6.87 -8.88 -0.33
CA LEU A 24 6.93 -10.33 -0.29
C LEU A 24 6.05 -10.91 0.82
N ALA A 25 6.08 -10.32 2.02
CA ALA A 25 5.23 -10.76 3.12
C ALA A 25 3.75 -10.71 2.72
N TYR A 26 3.31 -9.60 2.11
CA TYR A 26 1.93 -9.46 1.65
C TYR A 26 1.56 -10.47 0.56
N MET A 27 2.40 -10.60 -0.49
CA MET A 27 2.14 -11.53 -1.60
C MET A 27 2.10 -13.00 -1.15
N PHE A 28 2.78 -13.35 -0.05
CA PHE A 28 2.75 -14.68 0.54
C PHE A 28 1.77 -14.81 1.73
N GLY A 29 0.79 -13.92 1.84
CA GLY A 29 -0.31 -14.02 2.82
C GLY A 29 0.06 -13.65 4.27
N ARG A 30 1.29 -13.22 4.53
CA ARG A 30 1.79 -12.78 5.86
C ARG A 30 1.49 -11.31 6.10
N SER A 31 0.19 -11.01 6.22
CA SER A 31 -0.31 -9.63 6.35
C SER A 31 0.11 -8.95 7.64
N GLU A 32 0.29 -9.71 8.72
CA GLU A 32 0.79 -9.24 10.00
C GLU A 32 2.21 -8.68 9.88
N VAL A 33 3.12 -9.45 9.27
CA VAL A 33 4.52 -9.04 9.04
C VAL A 33 4.58 -7.81 8.13
N ALA A 34 3.77 -7.79 7.07
CA ALA A 34 3.69 -6.66 6.14
C ALA A 34 3.20 -5.38 6.86
N ALA A 35 2.17 -5.48 7.70
CA ALA A 35 1.63 -4.34 8.44
C ALA A 35 2.62 -3.77 9.48
N GLU A 36 3.35 -4.65 10.18
CA GLU A 36 4.38 -4.25 11.15
C GLU A 36 5.56 -3.54 10.47
N LYS A 37 6.13 -4.15 9.42
CA LYS A 37 7.24 -3.53 8.67
C LYS A 37 6.82 -2.22 8.01
N ALA A 38 5.56 -2.12 7.57
CA ALA A 38 5.04 -0.87 7.03
C ALA A 38 5.02 0.27 8.05
N ILE A 39 4.89 0.01 9.36
CA ILE A 39 5.06 1.04 10.41
C ILE A 39 6.46 1.63 10.35
N VAL A 40 7.46 0.74 10.34
CA VAL A 40 8.88 1.12 10.35
C VAL A 40 9.24 1.89 9.08
N VAL A 41 8.81 1.42 7.91
CA VAL A 41 9.11 2.12 6.66
C VAL A 41 8.40 3.46 6.57
N ASN A 42 7.15 3.57 7.04
CA ASN A 42 6.44 4.85 7.04
C ASN A 42 7.12 5.89 7.93
N SER A 43 7.71 5.51 9.07
CA SER A 43 8.45 6.47 9.91
C SER A 43 9.71 6.98 9.19
N ILE A 44 10.45 6.10 8.51
CA ILE A 44 11.62 6.47 7.70
C ILE A 44 11.20 7.41 6.54
N LEU A 45 10.16 7.03 5.78
CA LEU A 45 9.68 7.80 4.62
C LEU A 45 8.92 9.08 4.99
N SER A 46 8.60 9.29 6.27
CA SER A 46 8.00 10.55 6.75
C SER A 46 8.97 11.73 6.67
N GLN A 47 10.28 11.44 6.71
CA GLN A 47 11.33 12.44 6.61
C GLN A 47 11.36 13.05 5.18
N PRO A 48 11.15 14.36 5.02
CA PRO A 48 11.06 14.99 3.70
C PRO A 48 12.34 14.87 2.86
N SER A 49 13.50 14.80 3.50
CA SER A 49 14.82 14.66 2.90
C SER A 49 15.14 13.25 2.39
N HIS A 50 14.30 12.25 2.66
CA HIS A 50 14.59 10.88 2.29
C HIS A 50 14.47 10.67 0.76
N LYS A 51 15.60 10.40 0.09
CA LYS A 51 15.71 10.32 -1.39
C LYS A 51 14.77 9.29 -2.03
N LEU A 52 14.46 8.19 -1.33
CA LEU A 52 13.56 7.16 -1.87
C LEU A 52 12.08 7.44 -1.62
N ARG A 53 11.74 8.51 -0.88
CA ARG A 53 10.35 8.84 -0.54
C ARG A 53 9.46 8.89 -1.77
N HIS A 54 9.86 9.64 -2.79
CA HIS A 54 9.07 9.76 -4.02
C HIS A 54 8.85 8.43 -4.76
N ARG A 55 9.77 7.46 -4.63
CA ARG A 55 9.68 6.17 -5.32
C ARG A 55 8.88 5.13 -4.54
N LEU A 56 9.07 5.07 -3.23
CA LEU A 56 8.51 3.99 -2.40
C LEU A 56 7.20 4.35 -1.71
N LEU A 57 6.92 5.64 -1.50
CA LEU A 57 5.81 6.10 -0.65
C LEU A 57 4.47 5.51 -1.08
N HIS A 58 4.13 5.54 -2.37
CA HIS A 58 2.83 5.05 -2.82
C HIS A 58 2.69 3.54 -2.69
N SER A 59 3.76 2.79 -2.97
CA SER A 59 3.76 1.33 -2.82
C SER A 59 3.67 0.91 -1.35
N VAL A 60 4.40 1.60 -0.46
CA VAL A 60 4.33 1.35 1.00
C VAL A 60 2.94 1.69 1.53
N ILE A 61 2.35 2.83 1.16
CA ILE A 61 0.96 3.18 1.56
C ILE A 61 -0.04 2.13 1.07
N PHE A 62 0.17 1.63 -0.16
CA PHE A 62 -0.71 0.65 -0.76
C PHE A 62 -0.71 -0.68 -0.01
N PHE A 63 0.47 -1.27 0.19
CA PHE A 63 0.58 -2.54 0.92
C PHE A 63 0.20 -2.38 2.40
N ASP A 64 0.57 -1.27 3.05
CA ASP A 64 0.09 -0.98 4.41
C ASP A 64 -1.45 -0.93 4.47
N GLY A 65 -2.08 -0.31 3.47
CA GLY A 65 -3.54 -0.26 3.36
C GLY A 65 -4.17 -1.64 3.22
N LEU A 66 -3.63 -2.49 2.33
CA LEU A 66 -4.14 -3.84 2.10
C LEU A 66 -3.90 -4.77 3.29
N SER A 67 -2.68 -4.80 3.83
CA SER A 67 -2.35 -5.55 5.04
C SER A 67 -3.22 -5.12 6.22
N SER A 68 -3.50 -3.82 6.36
CA SER A 68 -4.43 -3.34 7.39
C SER A 68 -5.87 -3.82 7.17
N ILE A 69 -6.31 -4.02 5.93
CA ILE A 69 -7.65 -4.58 5.66
C ILE A 69 -7.68 -6.06 6.05
N ASP A 70 -6.66 -6.82 5.68
CA ASP A 70 -6.55 -8.24 6.03
C ASP A 70 -6.47 -8.41 7.56
N MET A 71 -5.65 -7.61 8.24
CA MET A 71 -5.61 -7.59 9.71
C MET A 71 -6.96 -7.21 10.33
N ALA A 72 -7.69 -6.26 9.75
CA ALA A 72 -9.03 -5.92 10.22
C ALA A 72 -10.05 -7.05 10.03
N ARG A 73 -9.89 -7.91 9.01
CA ARG A 73 -10.73 -9.11 8.82
C ARG A 73 -10.42 -10.15 9.89
N PHE A 74 -9.13 -10.38 10.17
CA PHE A 74 -8.71 -11.43 11.09
C PHE A 74 -8.89 -11.07 12.56
N THR A 75 -8.52 -9.86 12.97
CA THR A 75 -8.53 -9.48 14.40
C THR A 75 -9.77 -8.70 14.81
N HIS A 76 -10.54 -8.20 13.84
CA HIS A 76 -11.68 -7.29 14.05
C HIS A 76 -11.38 -5.97 14.78
N GLU A 77 -10.10 -5.71 15.11
CA GLU A 77 -9.69 -4.53 15.84
C GLU A 77 -9.95 -3.25 15.04
N LYS A 78 -10.48 -2.22 15.72
CA LYS A 78 -10.82 -0.94 15.09
C LYS A 78 -9.60 -0.19 14.53
N LYS A 79 -8.42 -0.38 15.13
CA LYS A 79 -7.17 0.29 14.71
C LYS A 79 -6.82 0.00 13.25
N TRP A 80 -6.99 -1.26 12.82
CA TRP A 80 -6.67 -1.69 11.46
C TRP A 80 -7.63 -1.11 10.43
N ARG A 81 -8.92 -1.06 10.77
CA ARG A 81 -9.94 -0.38 9.93
C ARG A 81 -9.65 1.10 9.76
N LEU A 82 -9.25 1.78 10.83
CA LEU A 82 -8.89 3.20 10.79
C LEU A 82 -7.64 3.41 9.93
N ARG A 83 -6.63 2.55 10.09
CA ARG A 83 -5.39 2.61 9.33
C ARG A 83 -5.60 2.39 7.83
N ALA A 84 -6.38 1.38 7.45
CA ALA A 84 -6.79 1.15 6.06
C ALA A 84 -7.48 2.39 5.46
N GLN A 85 -8.40 3.01 6.22
CA GLN A 85 -9.08 4.23 5.80
C GLN A 85 -8.11 5.41 5.59
N ILE A 86 -7.14 5.58 6.49
CA ILE A 86 -6.11 6.62 6.39
C ILE A 86 -5.27 6.40 5.13
N ASN A 87 -4.81 5.17 4.88
CA ASN A 87 -4.00 4.86 3.70
C ASN A 87 -4.79 5.02 2.39
N GLY A 88 -6.07 4.65 2.36
CA GLY A 88 -6.96 4.95 1.24
C GLY A 88 -7.10 6.46 0.98
N LYS A 89 -7.26 7.28 2.03
CA LYS A 89 -7.29 8.75 1.89
C LYS A 89 -5.97 9.33 1.41
N ARG A 90 -4.82 8.79 1.87
CA ARG A 90 -3.49 9.19 1.41
C ARG A 90 -3.34 8.93 -0.09
N LEU A 91 -3.66 7.73 -0.57
CA LEU A 91 -3.61 7.40 -2.00
C LEU A 91 -4.57 8.26 -2.83
N LYS A 92 -5.79 8.51 -2.33
CA LYS A 92 -6.75 9.41 -2.99
C LYS A 92 -6.19 10.82 -3.18
N LYS A 93 -5.46 11.34 -2.19
CA LYS A 93 -4.82 12.67 -2.28
C LYS A 93 -3.72 12.67 -3.34
N GLU A 94 -2.97 11.58 -3.47
CA GLU A 94 -1.89 11.46 -4.45
C GLU A 94 -2.41 11.32 -5.88
N ILE A 95 -3.55 10.65 -6.09
CA ILE A 95 -4.22 10.57 -7.40
C ILE A 95 -4.59 11.94 -7.94
N LYS A 96 -4.95 12.90 -7.09
CA LYS A 96 -5.21 14.28 -7.53
C LYS A 96 -3.99 14.95 -8.17
N LYS A 97 -2.78 14.52 -7.81
CA LYS A 97 -1.52 15.05 -8.34
C LYS A 97 -1.05 14.28 -9.56
N SER A 98 -1.28 12.95 -9.59
CA SER A 98 -0.90 12.08 -10.70
C SER A 98 -1.90 10.93 -10.83
N PRO A 99 -2.97 11.12 -11.63
CA PRO A 99 -4.06 10.15 -11.71
C PRO A 99 -3.62 8.79 -12.28
N GLN A 100 -2.74 8.79 -13.26
CA GLN A 100 -2.38 7.59 -14.03
C GLN A 100 -1.59 6.57 -13.19
N THR A 101 -0.72 7.03 -12.29
CA THR A 101 0.24 6.15 -11.61
C THR A 101 -0.37 5.32 -10.47
N ASN A 102 -1.39 5.83 -9.79
CA ASN A 102 -1.88 5.21 -8.54
C ASN A 102 -3.39 4.96 -8.49
N SER A 103 -4.14 5.28 -9.54
CA SER A 103 -5.60 5.10 -9.53
C SER A 103 -6.01 3.65 -9.33
N HIS A 104 -5.33 2.69 -9.97
CA HIS A 104 -5.61 1.26 -9.78
C HIS A 104 -5.42 0.83 -8.32
N ARG A 105 -4.33 1.27 -7.66
CA ARG A 105 -4.04 0.98 -6.24
C ARG A 105 -5.10 1.52 -5.29
N TYR A 106 -5.54 2.77 -5.49
CA TYR A 106 -6.62 3.33 -4.69
C TYR A 106 -7.94 2.60 -4.91
N LYS A 107 -8.27 2.27 -6.17
CA LYS A 107 -9.51 1.55 -6.47
C LYS A 107 -9.54 0.18 -5.83
N LEU A 108 -8.41 -0.53 -5.79
CA LEU A 108 -8.33 -1.80 -5.08
C LEU A 108 -8.54 -1.63 -3.56
N ILE A 109 -7.90 -0.63 -2.92
CA ILE A 109 -8.17 -0.36 -1.49
C ILE A 109 -9.63 0.05 -1.25
N GLU A 110 -10.21 0.85 -2.14
CA GLU A 110 -11.62 1.25 -2.07
C GLU A 110 -12.55 0.02 -2.15
N ALA A 111 -12.23 -0.93 -3.02
CA ALA A 111 -12.95 -2.19 -3.18
C ALA A 111 -12.86 -3.06 -1.91
N GLU A 112 -11.64 -3.33 -1.45
CA GLU A 112 -11.36 -4.11 -0.24
C GLU A 112 -12.03 -3.51 0.99
N TYR A 113 -11.98 -2.18 1.14
CA TYR A 113 -12.60 -1.48 2.27
C TYR A 113 -14.14 -1.48 2.18
N ALA A 114 -14.71 -1.42 0.98
CA ALA A 114 -16.14 -1.59 0.77
C ALA A 114 -16.59 -3.02 1.08
N SER A 115 -15.81 -4.01 0.66
CA SER A 115 -16.00 -5.44 0.94
C SER A 115 -16.00 -5.71 2.45
N LEU A 116 -15.00 -5.19 3.16
CA LEU A 116 -14.90 -5.27 4.63
C LEU A 116 -16.13 -4.69 5.36
N ARG A 117 -16.86 -3.76 4.73
CA ARG A 117 -18.07 -3.14 5.28
C ARG A 117 -19.37 -3.79 4.78
N GLY A 118 -19.30 -4.92 4.07
CA GLY A 118 -20.45 -5.61 3.49
C GLY A 118 -21.10 -4.88 2.32
N LYS A 119 -20.46 -3.87 1.74
CA LYS A 119 -21.02 -3.05 0.64
C LYS A 119 -20.75 -3.68 -0.73
N LYS A 120 -21.27 -4.88 -0.97
CA LYS A 120 -20.98 -5.73 -2.14
C LYS A 120 -20.98 -4.98 -3.47
N LYS A 121 -22.08 -4.29 -3.83
CA LYS A 121 -22.18 -3.53 -5.09
C LYS A 121 -21.07 -2.48 -5.26
N LYS A 122 -20.67 -1.81 -4.17
CA LYS A 122 -19.59 -0.81 -4.21
C LYS A 122 -18.22 -1.47 -4.31
N ALA A 123 -18.04 -2.64 -3.71
CA ALA A 123 -16.81 -3.41 -3.81
C ALA A 123 -16.61 -3.88 -5.27
N THR A 124 -17.61 -4.55 -5.86
CA THR A 124 -17.57 -5.03 -7.25
C THR A 124 -17.21 -3.91 -8.23
N ALA A 125 -17.95 -2.79 -8.21
CA ALA A 125 -17.66 -1.67 -9.11
C ALA A 125 -16.26 -1.06 -8.92
N ALA A 126 -15.70 -1.14 -7.70
CA ALA A 126 -14.35 -0.67 -7.44
C ALA A 126 -13.27 -1.70 -7.87
N TYR A 127 -13.52 -3.00 -7.77
CA TYR A 127 -12.66 -4.04 -8.34
C TYR A 127 -12.61 -3.94 -9.86
N ASP A 128 -13.76 -3.83 -10.53
CA ASP A 128 -13.83 -3.67 -11.99
C ASP A 128 -13.01 -2.46 -12.45
N ALA A 129 -13.13 -1.34 -11.72
CA ALA A 129 -12.35 -0.14 -11.99
C ALA A 129 -10.84 -0.35 -11.72
N ALA A 130 -10.47 -1.08 -10.67
CA ALA A 130 -9.07 -1.38 -10.37
C ALA A 130 -8.42 -2.23 -11.49
N ILE A 131 -9.13 -3.27 -11.92
CA ILE A 131 -8.73 -4.18 -13.01
C ILE A 131 -8.55 -3.40 -14.31
N ALA A 132 -9.56 -2.65 -14.75
CA ALA A 132 -9.52 -1.91 -16.01
C ALA A 132 -8.38 -0.88 -16.05
N ILE A 133 -8.14 -0.17 -14.93
CA ILE A 133 -7.05 0.81 -14.85
C ILE A 133 -5.69 0.11 -14.83
N ALA A 134 -5.54 -1.00 -14.10
CA ALA A 134 -4.30 -1.76 -14.05
C ALA A 134 -3.92 -2.32 -15.43
N ALA A 135 -4.89 -2.88 -16.15
CA ALA A 135 -4.73 -3.38 -17.52
C ALA A 135 -4.27 -2.26 -18.47
N ASN A 136 -4.94 -1.10 -18.44
CA ASN A 136 -4.58 0.06 -19.27
C ASN A 136 -3.18 0.59 -18.94
N CYS A 137 -2.76 0.54 -17.68
CA CYS A 137 -1.41 0.90 -17.25
C CYS A 137 -0.35 -0.19 -17.47
N LYS A 138 -0.71 -1.34 -18.08
CA LYS A 138 0.16 -2.52 -18.25
C LYS A 138 0.79 -3.00 -16.94
N CYS A 139 0.03 -2.88 -15.85
CA CYS A 139 0.44 -3.22 -14.49
C CYS A 139 -0.05 -4.64 -14.12
N CYS A 140 0.44 -5.65 -14.83
CA CYS A 140 -0.09 -7.02 -14.78
C CYS A 140 -0.15 -7.60 -13.35
N GLN A 141 0.84 -7.29 -12.50
CA GLN A 141 0.86 -7.76 -11.11
C GLN A 141 -0.29 -7.19 -10.27
N TYR A 142 -0.72 -5.96 -10.53
CA TYR A 142 -1.83 -5.34 -9.80
C TYR A 142 -3.19 -5.71 -10.39
N GLU A 143 -3.23 -5.98 -11.70
CA GLU A 143 -4.40 -6.56 -12.35
C GLU A 143 -4.68 -7.97 -11.80
N ALA A 144 -3.67 -8.84 -11.78
CA ALA A 144 -3.79 -10.18 -11.22
C ALA A 144 -4.24 -10.15 -9.75
N LEU A 145 -3.62 -9.28 -8.93
CA LEU A 145 -4.02 -9.10 -7.54
C LEU A 145 -5.47 -8.61 -7.40
N ALA A 146 -5.95 -7.75 -8.30
CA ALA A 146 -7.32 -7.29 -8.26
C ALA A 146 -8.32 -8.38 -8.65
N TYR A 147 -7.98 -9.25 -9.62
CA TYR A 147 -8.78 -10.42 -9.97
C TYR A 147 -8.85 -11.46 -8.85
N GLU A 148 -7.74 -11.73 -8.16
CA GLU A 148 -7.70 -12.66 -7.03
C GLU A 148 -8.62 -12.22 -5.88
N ARG A 149 -8.83 -10.91 -5.76
CA ARG A 149 -9.52 -10.28 -4.63
C ARG A 149 -11.00 -9.98 -4.88
N ALA A 150 -11.45 -9.95 -6.14
CA ALA A 150 -12.81 -9.59 -6.55
C ALA A 150 -13.83 -10.69 -6.22
#